data_AF-A0A536ANZ2-F1
#
_entry.id   AF-A0A536ANZ2-F1
#
_cell.length_a   1.000
_cell.length_b   1.000
_cell.length_c   1.000
_cell.angle_alpha   90.00
_cell.angle_beta   90.00
_cell.angle_gamma   90.00
#
_symmetry.space_group_name_H-M   'P 1'
#
loop_
_entity.id
_entity.type
_entity.pdbx_description
1 polymer ?
#
loop_
_entity_poly.entity_id
_entity_poly.type
_entity_poly.pdbx_seq_one_letter_code
_entity_poly.pdbx_strand_id
1 'polypeptide(L)'
;MTSWLAPVPASLRLLFFPVVALAGLILLRVSAPPPEDFDLGRVFFWILVTLVAAALPVRLPGGVHATITTAPLLAAMFDPGISNPFGVCWVAFIGTFEPRDLRGEPKWYGTLFNKADFVVSAFAGWAVLAFMNGVVRTNDPFSVMAQIVAAGATFAVVNNGLSILANSLKTGNPLSRVWALSVSNIAIGLVSQVPLGWLMS
;
A
#
# COMPACT_ATOMS: atom_id res chain seq x y z
N MET A 1 -31.29 1.64 -4.05
CA MET A 1 -30.63 2.38 -2.95
C MET A 1 -29.15 2.50 -3.29
N THR A 2 -28.65 3.72 -3.46
CA THR A 2 -27.28 4.01 -3.88
C THR A 2 -26.28 3.44 -2.86
N SER A 3 -25.31 2.66 -3.34
CA SER A 3 -24.27 2.00 -2.51
C SER A 3 -23.48 2.99 -1.63
N TRP A 4 -23.48 4.28 -1.99
CA TRP A 4 -22.85 5.40 -1.32
C TRP A 4 -23.47 5.81 0.03
N LEU A 5 -24.73 5.44 0.31
CA LEU A 5 -25.40 5.80 1.58
C LEU A 5 -25.42 4.66 2.61
N ALA A 6 -24.78 3.53 2.32
CA ALA A 6 -24.75 2.40 3.23
C ALA A 6 -23.94 2.75 4.50
N PRO A 7 -24.48 2.57 5.72
CA PRO A 7 -23.72 2.83 6.93
C PRO A 7 -22.58 1.82 7.09
N VAL A 8 -21.49 2.26 7.74
CA VAL A 8 -20.38 1.37 8.11
C VAL A 8 -20.90 0.32 9.11
N PRO A 9 -20.72 -1.00 8.85
CA PRO A 9 -21.13 -2.07 9.76
C PRO A 9 -20.51 -1.89 11.15
N ALA A 10 -21.27 -2.14 12.21
CA ALA A 10 -20.82 -1.90 13.59
C ALA A 10 -19.52 -2.64 13.92
N SER A 11 -19.36 -3.88 13.45
CA SER A 11 -18.15 -4.69 13.66
C SER A 11 -16.88 -4.09 13.04
N LEU A 12 -17.02 -3.28 11.99
CA LEU A 12 -15.89 -2.67 11.29
C LEU A 12 -15.50 -1.29 11.85
N ARG A 13 -16.37 -0.63 12.61
CA ARG A 13 -16.17 0.78 13.03
C ARG A 13 -14.88 0.98 13.83
N LEU A 14 -14.57 0.04 14.73
CA LEU A 14 -13.38 0.10 15.59
C LEU A 14 -12.07 0.00 14.81
N LEU A 15 -12.07 -0.63 13.63
CA LEU A 15 -10.90 -0.68 12.76
C LEU A 15 -10.93 0.45 11.73
N PHE A 16 -12.09 0.69 11.14
CA PHE A 16 -12.28 1.64 10.05
C PHE A 16 -11.93 3.07 10.46
N PHE A 17 -12.49 3.59 11.55
CA PHE A 17 -12.29 4.99 11.92
C PHE A 17 -10.84 5.31 12.29
N PRO A 18 -10.13 4.51 13.12
CA PRO A 18 -8.74 4.78 13.42
C PRO A 18 -7.82 4.71 12.20
N VAL A 19 -8.03 3.75 11.30
CA VAL A 19 -7.20 3.60 10.08
C VAL A 19 -7.42 4.78 9.13
N VAL A 20 -8.67 5.18 8.90
CA VAL A 20 -8.99 6.33 8.04
C VAL A 20 -8.50 7.64 8.68
N ALA A 21 -8.67 7.81 9.99
CA ALA A 21 -8.17 8.99 10.71
C ALA A 21 -6.64 9.07 10.66
N LEU A 22 -5.94 7.95 10.84
CA LEU A 22 -4.49 7.87 10.75
C LEU A 22 -4.00 8.20 9.34
N ALA A 23 -4.61 7.63 8.31
CA ALA A 23 -4.28 7.95 6.92
C ALA A 23 -4.50 9.43 6.60
N GLY A 24 -5.62 10.00 7.05
CA GLY A 24 -5.89 11.43 6.91
C GLY A 24 -4.85 12.29 7.64
N LEU A 25 -4.49 11.93 8.87
CA LEU A 25 -3.45 12.61 9.63
C LEU A 25 -2.08 12.54 8.94
N ILE A 26 -1.71 11.37 8.41
CA ILE A 26 -0.48 11.19 7.63
C ILE A 26 -0.50 12.13 6.42
N LEU A 27 -1.54 12.08 5.59
CA LEU A 27 -1.66 12.94 4.40
C LEU A 27 -1.58 14.43 4.75
N LEU A 28 -2.23 14.86 5.84
CA LEU A 28 -2.14 16.23 6.32
C LEU A 28 -0.71 16.58 6.76
N ARG A 29 -0.06 15.72 7.54
CA ARG A 29 1.29 15.97 8.06
C ARG A 29 2.37 15.96 6.99
N VAL A 30 2.27 15.11 5.98
CA VAL A 30 3.26 15.06 4.89
C VAL A 30 3.06 16.19 3.88
N SER A 31 1.89 16.83 3.86
CA SER A 31 1.55 17.91 2.92
C SER A 31 1.70 19.33 3.50
N ALA A 32 1.91 19.46 4.82
CA ALA A 32 1.97 20.75 5.51
C ALA A 32 3.17 20.81 6.49
N PRO A 33 4.23 21.58 6.19
CA PRO A 33 4.43 22.38 4.97
C PRO A 33 4.64 21.51 3.72
N PRO A 34 4.33 22.01 2.51
CA PRO A 34 4.63 21.30 1.27
C PRO A 34 6.14 21.12 1.11
N PRO A 35 6.61 20.01 0.50
CA PRO A 35 8.03 19.79 0.24
C PRO A 35 8.60 20.88 -0.68
N GLU A 36 9.79 21.39 -0.37
CA GLU A 36 10.46 22.41 -1.19
C GLU A 36 10.92 21.83 -2.54
N ASP A 37 11.41 20.58 -2.53
CA ASP A 37 11.87 19.86 -3.72
C ASP A 37 10.75 19.05 -4.41
N PHE A 38 9.53 19.59 -4.43
CA PHE A 38 8.38 18.87 -4.98
C PHE A 38 8.40 18.80 -6.52
N ASP A 39 8.68 17.61 -7.06
CA ASP A 39 8.51 17.28 -8.48
C ASP A 39 7.13 16.67 -8.75
N LEU A 40 6.19 17.53 -9.18
CA LEU A 40 4.84 17.12 -9.57
C LEU A 40 4.85 16.10 -10.72
N GLY A 41 5.77 16.25 -11.68
CA GLY A 41 5.85 15.38 -12.85
C GLY A 41 6.18 13.95 -12.47
N ARG A 42 7.12 13.77 -11.54
CA ARG A 42 7.53 12.45 -11.05
C ARG A 42 6.46 11.80 -10.17
N VAL A 43 5.79 12.55 -9.29
CA VAL A 43 4.66 12.02 -8.52
C VAL A 43 3.50 11.63 -9.44
N PHE A 44 3.18 12.46 -10.43
CA PHE A 44 2.16 12.16 -11.43
C PHE A 44 2.49 10.91 -12.25
N PHE A 45 3.74 10.75 -12.67
CA PHE A 45 4.21 9.54 -13.34
C PHE A 45 3.92 8.28 -12.51
N TRP A 46 4.33 8.26 -11.23
CA TRP A 46 4.11 7.11 -10.36
C TRP A 46 2.63 6.86 -10.06
N ILE A 47 1.82 7.91 -9.95
CA ILE A 47 0.35 7.78 -9.87
C ILE A 47 -0.17 7.06 -11.11
N LEU A 48 0.21 7.49 -12.32
CA LEU A 48 -0.25 6.87 -13.57
C LEU A 48 0.18 5.41 -13.68
N VAL A 49 1.44 5.10 -13.38
CA VAL A 49 1.94 3.71 -13.41
C VAL A 49 1.15 2.85 -12.43
N THR A 50 0.88 3.35 -11.23
CA THR A 50 0.10 2.62 -10.22
C THR A 50 -1.36 2.45 -10.64
N LEU A 51 -1.99 3.46 -11.27
CA LEU A 51 -3.35 3.37 -11.81
C LEU A 51 -3.45 2.32 -12.93
N VAL A 52 -2.45 2.27 -13.82
CA VAL A 52 -2.40 1.24 -14.87
C VAL A 52 -2.26 -0.14 -14.24
N ALA A 53 -1.42 -0.30 -13.23
CA ALA A 53 -1.30 -1.56 -12.48
C ALA A 53 -2.60 -1.93 -11.74
N ALA A 54 -3.34 -0.94 -11.23
CA ALA A 54 -4.64 -1.13 -10.58
C ALA A 54 -5.73 -1.56 -11.58
N ALA A 55 -5.64 -1.09 -12.83
CA ALA A 55 -6.58 -1.42 -13.90
C ALA A 55 -6.37 -2.81 -14.53
N LEU A 56 -5.21 -3.44 -14.30
CA LEU A 56 -4.81 -4.73 -14.87
C LEU A 56 -4.73 -5.82 -13.79
N PRO A 57 -5.85 -6.27 -13.20
CA PRO A 57 -5.82 -7.33 -12.21
C PRO A 57 -5.42 -8.66 -12.86
N VAL A 58 -4.44 -9.35 -12.27
CA VAL A 58 -4.06 -10.69 -12.69
C VAL A 58 -5.01 -11.69 -12.03
N ARG A 59 -5.58 -12.56 -12.86
CA ARG A 59 -6.41 -13.67 -12.40
C ARG A 59 -5.49 -14.84 -12.02
N LEU A 60 -5.44 -15.16 -10.74
CA LEU A 60 -4.76 -16.36 -10.27
C LEU A 60 -5.67 -17.59 -10.43
N PRO A 61 -5.10 -18.80 -10.61
CA PRO A 61 -5.87 -20.04 -10.56
C PRO A 61 -6.71 -20.12 -9.29
N GLY A 62 -7.99 -20.48 -9.41
CA GLY A 62 -8.95 -20.47 -8.29
C GLY A 62 -9.82 -19.21 -8.17
N GLY A 63 -9.77 -18.30 -9.15
CA GLY A 63 -10.67 -17.13 -9.22
C GLY A 63 -10.27 -15.96 -8.32
N VAL A 64 -9.06 -15.98 -7.77
CA VAL A 64 -8.53 -14.90 -6.93
C VAL A 64 -7.99 -13.78 -7.82
N HIS A 65 -8.45 -12.56 -7.59
CA HIS A 65 -7.93 -11.36 -8.23
C HIS A 65 -6.79 -10.78 -7.39
N ALA A 66 -5.56 -10.80 -7.93
CA ALA A 66 -4.42 -10.11 -7.33
C ALA A 66 -4.18 -8.80 -8.08
N THR A 67 -4.24 -7.68 -7.36
CA THR A 67 -3.87 -6.36 -7.87
C THR A 67 -2.37 -6.16 -7.71
N ILE A 68 -1.71 -5.70 -8.78
CA ILE A 68 -0.24 -5.55 -8.84
C ILE A 68 0.21 -4.15 -8.41
N THR A 69 -0.60 -3.41 -7.66
CA THR A 69 -0.32 -2.02 -7.25
C THR A 69 0.83 -1.90 -6.26
N THR A 70 1.17 -2.98 -5.54
CA THR A 70 2.27 -2.99 -4.57
C THR A 70 3.63 -2.75 -5.22
N ALA A 71 3.89 -3.33 -6.40
CA ALA A 71 5.18 -3.21 -7.07
C ALA A 71 5.53 -1.75 -7.46
N PRO A 72 4.68 -1.01 -8.20
CA PRO A 72 4.96 0.38 -8.52
C PRO A 72 4.95 1.29 -7.28
N LEU A 73 4.19 0.94 -6.25
CA LEU A 73 4.19 1.71 -5.01
C LEU A 73 5.50 1.57 -4.22
N LEU A 74 6.03 0.34 -4.12
CA LEU A 74 7.35 0.12 -3.55
C LEU A 74 8.43 0.79 -4.41
N ALA A 75 8.36 0.69 -5.74
CA ALA A 75 9.32 1.35 -6.62
C ALA A 75 9.32 2.88 -6.42
N ALA A 76 8.14 3.52 -6.31
CA ALA A 76 8.02 4.95 -5.98
C ALA A 76 8.61 5.32 -4.60
N MET A 77 8.56 4.40 -3.63
CA MET A 77 9.16 4.59 -2.31
C MET A 77 10.70 4.66 -2.36
N PHE A 78 11.31 3.92 -3.28
CA PHE A 78 12.76 3.89 -3.48
C PHE A 78 13.26 4.90 -4.51
N ASP A 79 12.36 5.62 -5.20
CA ASP A 79 12.75 6.64 -6.16
C ASP A 79 13.34 7.86 -5.43
N PRO A 80 14.65 8.17 -5.60
CA PRO A 80 15.30 9.29 -4.94
C PRO A 80 14.80 10.66 -5.42
N GLY A 81 14.16 10.73 -6.59
CA GLY A 81 13.61 11.98 -7.12
C GLY A 81 12.22 12.32 -6.59
N ILE A 82 11.54 11.40 -5.90
CA ILE A 82 10.30 11.72 -5.22
C ILE A 82 10.61 12.34 -3.85
N SER A 83 9.91 13.43 -3.52
CA SER A 83 9.94 14.02 -2.18
C SER A 83 9.17 13.13 -1.19
N ASN A 84 9.83 12.08 -0.69
CA ASN A 84 9.26 11.18 0.30
C ASN A 84 9.27 11.82 1.70
N PRO A 85 8.23 11.61 2.53
CA PRO A 85 7.11 10.68 2.37
C PRO A 85 5.93 11.21 1.54
N PHE A 86 5.92 12.49 1.17
CA PHE A 86 4.80 13.11 0.48
C PHE A 86 4.41 12.35 -0.80
N GLY A 87 5.38 12.08 -1.69
CA GLY A 87 5.08 11.44 -2.97
C GLY A 87 4.53 10.02 -2.80
N VAL A 88 5.16 9.15 -2.02
CA VAL A 88 4.68 7.77 -1.85
C VAL A 88 3.29 7.71 -1.21
N CYS A 89 2.96 8.59 -0.26
CA CYS A 89 1.63 8.63 0.34
C CYS A 89 0.55 9.08 -0.65
N TRP A 90 0.84 10.05 -1.52
CA TRP A 90 -0.10 10.48 -2.56
C TRP A 90 -0.22 9.47 -3.71
N VAL A 91 0.87 8.81 -4.09
CA VAL A 91 0.84 7.66 -5.01
C VAL A 91 0.00 6.53 -4.42
N ALA A 92 0.13 6.23 -3.12
CA ALA A 92 -0.69 5.24 -2.44
C ALA A 92 -2.18 5.63 -2.45
N PHE A 93 -2.49 6.90 -2.17
CA PHE A 93 -3.87 7.36 -2.05
C PHE A 93 -4.61 7.41 -3.41
N ILE A 94 -3.97 8.01 -4.42
CA ILE A 94 -4.59 8.22 -5.75
C ILE A 94 -4.30 7.03 -6.67
N GLY A 95 -3.05 6.56 -6.70
CA GLY A 95 -2.57 5.55 -7.64
C GLY A 95 -3.22 4.18 -7.46
N THR A 96 -3.71 3.87 -6.26
CA THR A 96 -4.34 2.57 -5.97
C THR A 96 -5.84 2.56 -6.27
N PHE A 97 -6.35 3.57 -6.97
CA PHE A 97 -7.74 3.64 -7.38
C PHE A 97 -8.05 2.64 -8.50
N GLU A 98 -9.10 1.85 -8.31
CA GLU A 98 -9.44 0.78 -9.24
C GLU A 98 -10.72 1.11 -10.03
N PRO A 99 -10.86 0.64 -11.28
CA PRO A 99 -12.09 0.84 -12.06
C PRO A 99 -13.37 0.32 -11.37
N ARG A 100 -13.25 -0.65 -10.46
CA ARG A 100 -14.39 -1.16 -9.66
C ARG A 100 -14.86 -0.18 -8.58
N ASP A 101 -13.98 0.69 -8.09
CA ASP A 101 -14.33 1.72 -7.11
C ASP A 101 -15.35 2.72 -7.71
N LEU A 102 -15.21 3.03 -9.01
CA LEU A 102 -16.19 3.85 -9.75
C LEU A 102 -17.56 3.18 -9.88
N ARG A 103 -17.59 1.85 -9.87
CA ARG A 103 -18.82 1.06 -9.88
C ARG A 103 -19.45 0.93 -8.49
N GLY A 104 -18.78 1.44 -7.45
CA GLY A 104 -19.21 1.30 -6.06
C GLY A 104 -19.02 -0.11 -5.51
N GLU A 105 -18.07 -0.86 -6.09
CA GLU A 105 -17.69 -2.22 -5.68
C GLU A 105 -16.19 -2.27 -5.33
N PRO A 106 -15.80 -2.45 -4.06
CA PRO A 106 -16.64 -2.59 -2.87
C PRO A 106 -17.42 -1.30 -2.54
N LYS A 107 -18.37 -1.39 -1.59
CA LYS A 107 -19.09 -0.20 -1.08
C LYS A 107 -18.09 0.89 -0.66
N TRP A 108 -18.54 2.15 -0.64
CA TRP A 108 -17.69 3.33 -0.40
C TRP A 108 -16.72 3.19 0.80
N TYR A 109 -17.18 2.59 1.91
CA TYR A 109 -16.35 2.40 3.10
C TYR A 109 -15.25 1.36 2.89
N GLY A 110 -15.46 0.36 2.04
CA GLY A 110 -14.43 -0.61 1.64
C GLY A 110 -13.37 0.06 0.77
N THR A 111 -13.79 0.87 -0.21
CA THR A 111 -12.86 1.64 -1.04
C THR A 111 -12.03 2.59 -0.18
N LEU A 112 -12.66 3.39 0.68
CA LEU A 112 -11.95 4.35 1.54
C LEU A 112 -11.00 3.65 2.52
N PHE A 113 -11.42 2.53 3.12
CA PHE A 113 -10.57 1.73 3.97
C PHE A 113 -9.34 1.22 3.22
N ASN A 114 -9.51 0.68 2.00
CA ASN A 114 -8.39 0.20 1.20
C ASN A 114 -7.40 1.33 0.86
N LYS A 115 -7.89 2.53 0.51
CA LYS A 115 -7.01 3.68 0.27
C LYS A 115 -6.25 4.11 1.52
N ALA A 116 -6.94 4.14 2.66
CA ALA A 116 -6.32 4.45 3.95
C ALA A 116 -5.26 3.41 4.33
N ASP A 117 -5.54 2.12 4.14
CA ASP A 117 -4.61 1.02 4.36
C ASP A 117 -3.34 1.18 3.48
N PHE A 118 -3.50 1.45 2.18
CA PHE A 118 -2.36 1.71 1.30
C PHE A 118 -1.50 2.90 1.77
N VAL A 119 -2.12 4.00 2.22
CA VAL A 119 -1.40 5.17 2.76
C VAL A 119 -0.62 4.81 4.02
N VAL A 120 -1.26 4.13 4.98
CA VAL A 120 -0.63 3.73 6.25
C VAL A 120 0.52 2.75 5.99
N SER A 121 0.32 1.79 5.09
CA SER A 121 1.32 0.79 4.71
C SER A 121 2.51 1.41 3.99
N ALA A 122 2.26 2.33 3.04
CA ALA A 122 3.31 3.07 2.33
C ALA A 122 4.13 3.93 3.30
N PHE A 123 3.46 4.66 4.18
CA PHE A 123 4.13 5.48 5.19
C PHE A 123 4.97 4.62 6.16
N ALA A 124 4.45 3.47 6.61
CA ALA A 124 5.18 2.57 7.49
C ALA A 124 6.44 1.99 6.82
N GLY A 125 6.34 1.57 5.55
CA GLY A 125 7.50 1.12 4.77
C GLY A 125 8.55 2.23 4.62
N TRP A 126 8.11 3.45 4.28
CA TRP A 126 9.00 4.60 4.20
C TRP A 126 9.63 4.96 5.56
N ALA A 127 8.89 4.87 6.66
CA ALA A 127 9.44 5.17 7.98
C ALA A 127 10.59 4.23 8.35
N VAL A 128 10.48 2.95 7.99
CA VAL A 128 11.58 1.98 8.12
C VAL A 128 12.75 2.35 7.22
N LEU A 129 12.48 2.74 5.98
CA LEU A 129 13.51 3.19 5.04
C LEU A 129 14.28 4.40 5.60
N ALA A 130 13.57 5.41 6.09
CA ALA A 130 14.12 6.63 6.67
C ALA A 130 14.94 6.35 7.94
N PHE A 131 14.47 5.43 8.79
CA PHE A 131 15.21 4.99 9.97
C PHE A 131 16.51 4.26 9.58
N MET A 132 16.45 3.40 8.57
CA MET A 132 17.60 2.63 8.11
C MET A 132 18.63 3.45 7.33
N ASN A 133 18.22 4.55 6.67
CA ASN A 133 19.15 5.44 5.97
C ASN A 133 20.26 6.00 6.89
N GLY A 134 20.02 6.11 8.20
CA GLY A 134 21.05 6.51 9.17
C GLY A 134 22.04 5.40 9.56
N VAL A 135 21.77 4.14 9.20
CA VAL A 135 22.52 2.95 9.61
C VAL A 135 23.15 2.23 8.42
N VAL A 136 22.53 2.33 7.24
CA VAL A 136 22.91 1.62 6.02
C VAL A 136 24.16 2.24 5.39
N ARG A 137 25.11 1.37 5.02
CA ARG A 137 26.28 1.76 4.23
C ARG A 137 25.97 1.50 2.76
N THR A 138 25.81 2.56 1.97
CA THR A 138 25.43 2.47 0.55
C THR A 138 26.43 1.70 -0.33
N ASN A 139 27.68 1.53 0.13
CA ASN A 139 28.70 0.73 -0.56
C ASN A 139 28.62 -0.77 -0.27
N ASP A 140 27.69 -1.21 0.59
CA ASP A 140 27.48 -2.62 0.93
C ASP A 140 26.15 -3.11 0.30
N PRO A 141 26.20 -3.95 -0.75
CA PRO A 141 25.01 -4.49 -1.41
C PRO A 141 24.08 -5.26 -0.45
N PHE A 142 24.61 -5.91 0.58
CA PHE A 142 23.77 -6.63 1.56
C PHE A 142 22.99 -5.67 2.44
N SER A 143 23.57 -4.51 2.77
CA SER A 143 22.91 -3.46 3.55
C SER A 143 21.74 -2.85 2.77
N VAL A 144 21.93 -2.58 1.48
CA VAL A 144 20.87 -2.10 0.57
C VAL A 144 19.77 -3.16 0.42
N MET A 145 20.13 -4.42 0.22
CA MET A 145 19.16 -5.52 0.13
C MET A 145 18.35 -5.67 1.41
N ALA A 146 19.00 -5.62 2.58
CA ALA A 146 18.32 -5.69 3.87
C ALA A 146 17.33 -4.54 4.07
N GLN A 147 17.69 -3.34 3.60
CA GLN A 147 16.82 -2.17 3.63
C GLN A 147 15.58 -2.33 2.74
N ILE A 148 15.76 -2.82 1.50
CA ILE A 148 14.65 -3.09 0.58
C ILE A 148 13.70 -4.13 1.18
N VAL A 149 14.25 -5.22 1.70
CA VAL A 149 13.47 -6.30 2.32
C VAL A 149 12.73 -5.79 3.56
N ALA A 150 13.37 -5.00 4.41
CA ALA A 150 12.74 -4.48 5.62
C ALA A 150 11.56 -3.54 5.30
N ALA A 151 11.75 -2.55 4.42
CA ALA A 151 10.68 -1.64 4.04
C ALA A 151 9.53 -2.35 3.32
N GLY A 152 9.84 -3.26 2.39
CA GLY A 152 8.85 -4.07 1.67
C GLY A 152 8.09 -5.02 2.59
N ALA A 153 8.78 -5.66 3.56
CA ALA A 153 8.16 -6.53 4.55
C ALA A 153 7.24 -5.73 5.48
N THR A 154 7.67 -4.55 5.95
CA THR A 154 6.81 -3.68 6.77
C THR A 154 5.57 -3.25 6.02
N PHE A 155 5.71 -2.81 4.77
CA PHE A 155 4.56 -2.52 3.91
C PHE A 155 3.60 -3.72 3.84
N ALA A 156 4.12 -4.90 3.51
CA ALA A 156 3.31 -6.10 3.33
C ALA A 156 2.63 -6.54 4.63
N VAL A 157 3.32 -6.47 5.77
CA VAL A 157 2.76 -6.85 7.07
C VAL A 157 1.62 -5.92 7.47
N VAL A 158 1.80 -4.61 7.32
CA VAL A 158 0.76 -3.63 7.64
C VAL A 158 -0.45 -3.81 6.71
N ASN A 159 -0.21 -3.89 5.40
CA ASN A 159 -1.27 -3.98 4.40
C ASN A 159 -2.10 -5.26 4.55
N ASN A 160 -1.42 -6.41 4.62
CA ASN A 160 -2.10 -7.68 4.79
C ASN A 160 -2.73 -7.78 6.18
N GLY A 161 -2.08 -7.27 7.23
CA GLY A 161 -2.62 -7.26 8.58
C GLY A 161 -3.95 -6.53 8.67
N LEU A 162 -4.02 -5.31 8.13
CA LEU A 162 -5.25 -4.51 8.10
C LEU A 162 -6.34 -5.14 7.24
N SER A 163 -5.97 -5.67 6.06
CA SER A 163 -6.89 -6.38 5.17
C SER A 163 -7.47 -7.65 5.80
N ILE A 164 -6.64 -8.44 6.50
CA ILE A 164 -7.05 -9.66 7.21
C ILE A 164 -7.96 -9.32 8.39
N LEU A 165 -7.62 -8.30 9.19
CA LEU A 165 -8.45 -7.83 10.30
C LEU A 165 -9.82 -7.36 9.80
N ALA A 166 -9.86 -6.57 8.73
CA ALA A 166 -11.11 -6.12 8.13
C ALA A 166 -11.96 -7.29 7.62
N ASN A 167 -11.35 -8.28 6.96
CA ASN A 167 -12.08 -9.45 6.48
C ASN A 167 -12.59 -10.34 7.63
N SER A 168 -11.79 -10.52 8.69
CA SER A 168 -12.18 -11.26 9.89
C SER A 168 -13.36 -10.59 10.60
N LEU A 169 -13.32 -9.27 10.81
CA LEU A 169 -14.42 -8.50 11.43
C LEU A 169 -15.69 -8.48 10.58
N LYS A 170 -15.55 -8.60 9.25
CA LYS A 170 -16.69 -8.65 8.32
C LYS A 170 -17.35 -10.03 8.26
N THR A 171 -16.57 -11.11 8.34
CA THR A 171 -17.04 -12.48 8.13
C THR A 171 -17.21 -13.29 9.42
N GLY A 172 -16.67 -12.83 10.55
CA GLY A 172 -16.64 -13.56 11.81
C GLY A 172 -15.67 -14.75 11.82
N ASN A 173 -14.85 -14.92 10.78
CA ASN A 173 -13.90 -16.02 10.68
C ASN A 173 -12.60 -15.74 11.47
N PRO A 174 -11.99 -16.77 12.08
CA PRO A 174 -10.77 -16.60 12.88
C PRO A 174 -9.55 -16.22 12.03
N LEU A 175 -8.73 -15.31 12.58
CA LEU A 175 -7.55 -14.71 11.94
C LEU A 175 -6.53 -15.72 11.41
N SER A 176 -6.31 -16.83 12.13
CA SER A 176 -5.36 -17.88 11.77
C SER A 176 -5.68 -18.54 10.42
N ARG A 177 -6.98 -18.69 10.09
CA ARG A 177 -7.41 -19.30 8.83
C ARG A 177 -7.20 -18.36 7.63
N VAL A 178 -7.34 -17.05 7.83
CA VAL A 178 -7.13 -16.05 6.77
C VAL A 178 -5.64 -15.79 6.53
N TRP A 179 -4.83 -15.83 7.59
CA TRP A 179 -3.38 -15.65 7.52
C TRP A 179 -2.68 -16.79 6.76
N ALA A 180 -3.06 -18.05 7.02
CA ALA A 180 -2.51 -19.21 6.31
C ALA A 180 -2.71 -19.15 4.77
N LEU A 181 -3.83 -18.58 4.31
CA LEU A 181 -4.12 -18.42 2.88
C LEU A 181 -3.35 -17.24 2.25
N SER A 182 -3.04 -16.21 3.04
CA SER A 182 -2.40 -14.98 2.54
C SER A 182 -0.88 -15.12 2.45
N VAL A 183 -0.23 -15.80 3.40
CA VAL A 183 1.24 -15.98 3.45
C VAL A 183 1.79 -16.72 2.23
N SER A 184 1.06 -17.71 1.70
CA SER A 184 1.50 -18.45 0.50
C SER A 184 1.56 -17.57 -0.74
N ASN A 185 0.62 -16.63 -0.89
CA ASN A 185 0.60 -15.67 -2.00
C ASN A 185 1.68 -14.58 -1.84
N ILE A 186 1.97 -14.18 -0.60
CA ILE A 186 3.00 -13.18 -0.26
C ILE A 186 4.41 -13.72 -0.55
N ALA A 187 4.69 -14.97 -0.17
CA ALA A 187 5.99 -15.59 -0.43
C ALA A 187 6.32 -15.63 -1.93
N ILE A 188 5.33 -15.93 -2.76
CA ILE A 188 5.48 -15.95 -4.23
C ILE A 188 5.65 -14.51 -4.77
N GLY A 189 4.88 -13.54 -4.23
CA GLY A 189 4.95 -12.13 -4.63
C GLY A 189 6.28 -11.44 -4.28
N LEU A 190 6.83 -11.70 -3.08
CA LEU A 190 8.12 -11.15 -2.66
C LEU A 190 9.28 -11.79 -3.45
N VAL A 191 9.27 -13.11 -3.64
CA VAL A 191 10.30 -13.80 -4.44
C VAL A 191 10.30 -13.36 -5.90
N SER A 192 9.13 -13.02 -6.45
CA SER A 192 9.02 -12.53 -7.84
C SER A 192 9.39 -11.05 -8.03
N GLN A 193 9.41 -10.25 -6.96
CA GLN A 193 9.77 -8.82 -7.02
C GLN A 193 11.26 -8.54 -6.80
N VAL A 194 12.00 -9.47 -6.16
CA VAL A 194 13.46 -9.37 -5.96
C VAL A 194 14.25 -9.17 -7.26
N PRO A 195 13.95 -9.87 -8.38
CA PRO A 195 14.68 -9.67 -9.64
C PRO A 195 14.46 -8.30 -10.28
N LEU A 196 13.31 -7.65 -10.04
CA LEU A 196 12.98 -6.36 -10.63
C LEU A 196 13.74 -5.19 -9.97
N GLY A 197 14.02 -5.29 -8.67
CA GLY A 197 14.86 -4.31 -7.96
C GLY A 197 16.32 -4.31 -8.45
N TRP A 198 16.80 -5.47 -8.92
CA TRP A 198 18.15 -5.63 -9.50
C TRP A 198 18.29 -5.05 -10.92
N LEU A 199 17.19 -4.89 -11.65
CA LEU A 199 17.20 -4.31 -13.00
C LEU A 199 17.08 -2.77 -13.00
N MET A 200 16.79 -2.18 -11.83
CA MET A 200 16.59 -0.73 -11.66
C MET A 200 17.75 -0.05 -10.89
N SER A 201 18.77 -0.81 -10.47
CA SER A 201 20.04 -0.33 -9.90
C SER A 201 21.17 -0.40 -10.92
#